data_AF-A0A353LJ48-F1
#
_entry.id   AF-A0A353LJ48-F1
#
_cell.length_a   1.000
_cell.length_b   1.000
_cell.length_c   1.000
_cell.angle_alpha   90.00
_cell.angle_beta   90.00
_cell.angle_gamma   90.00
#
_symmetry.space_group_name_H-M   'P 1'
#
loop_
_entity.id
_entity.type
_entity.pdbx_description
1 polymer ?
#
loop_
_entity_poly.entity_id
_entity_poly.type
_entity_poly.pdbx_seq_one_letter_code
_entity_poly.pdbx_strand_id
1 'polypeptide(L)'
;MNFNNFTIKAQEAVQKAIDLTQASNQQMIEPAHLLKGVMLVGENVTHFLFQKLGVNVRNLEATVDKEIESYPRVSGGDPMLSRETNAVFQKSTDFANKMGDQFVSLEHLLLAIISEKNTASQLMKNAGISQNTLQSAINELRKGEKVTSQSAEDTYQSLGKYAVNLNDRARNGKLDPV
;
A
#
# COMPACT_ATOMS: atom_id res chain seq x y z
N MET A 1 -0.49 -4.50 19.30
CA MET A 1 -1.53 -3.83 18.51
C MET A 1 -2.57 -4.85 18.12
N ASN A 2 -3.84 -4.45 18.04
CA ASN A 2 -4.91 -5.32 17.54
C ASN A 2 -5.12 -5.00 16.06
N PHE A 3 -4.82 -5.94 15.16
CA PHE A 3 -4.97 -5.76 13.71
C PHE A 3 -6.38 -6.16 13.20
N ASN A 4 -7.31 -6.52 14.09
CA ASN A 4 -8.67 -6.88 13.69
C ASN A 4 -9.43 -5.72 13.02
N ASN A 5 -8.99 -4.47 13.25
CA ASN A 5 -9.51 -3.28 12.58
C ASN A 5 -8.82 -2.95 11.24
N PHE A 6 -8.02 -3.88 10.70
CA PHE A 6 -7.41 -3.76 9.37
C PHE A 6 -8.24 -4.56 8.37
N THR A 7 -8.20 -4.16 7.10
CA THR A 7 -8.70 -4.99 6.01
C THR A 7 -7.89 -6.28 5.87
N ILE A 8 -8.44 -7.28 5.18
CA ILE A 8 -7.75 -8.56 4.93
C ILE A 8 -6.42 -8.29 4.20
N LYS A 9 -6.43 -7.44 3.17
CA LYS A 9 -5.22 -7.09 2.42
C LYS A 9 -4.20 -6.35 3.28
N ALA A 10 -4.64 -5.44 4.15
CA ALA A 10 -3.72 -4.77 5.06
C ALA A 10 -3.12 -5.73 6.11
N GLN A 11 -3.89 -6.70 6.62
CA GLN A 11 -3.37 -7.77 7.49
C GLN A 11 -2.36 -8.66 6.76
N GLU A 12 -2.67 -9.09 5.53
CA GLU A 12 -1.77 -9.85 4.66
C GLU A 12 -0.46 -9.07 4.40
N ALA A 13 -0.53 -7.76 4.17
CA ALA A 13 0.67 -6.92 3.96
C ALA A 13 1.55 -6.83 5.22
N VAL A 14 0.94 -6.75 6.41
CA VAL A 14 1.66 -6.79 7.69
C VAL A 14 2.33 -8.15 7.88
N GLN A 15 1.60 -9.25 7.63
CA GLN A 15 2.19 -10.58 7.69
C GLN A 15 3.35 -10.72 6.70
N LYS A 16 3.18 -10.20 5.49
CA LYS A 16 4.26 -10.24 4.48
C LYS A 16 5.49 -9.47 4.92
N ALA A 17 5.33 -8.34 5.62
CA ALA A 17 6.44 -7.61 6.20
C ALA A 17 7.20 -8.44 7.25
N ILE A 18 6.47 -9.16 8.11
CA ILE A 18 7.06 -10.09 9.09
C ILE A 18 7.86 -11.18 8.38
N ASP A 19 7.28 -11.81 7.36
CA ASP A 19 7.95 -12.86 6.59
C ASP A 19 9.23 -12.36 5.91
N LEU A 20 9.21 -11.14 5.37
CA LEU A 20 10.38 -10.51 4.73
C LEU A 20 11.50 -10.25 5.74
N THR A 21 11.15 -9.77 6.94
CA THR A 21 12.09 -9.56 8.04
C THR A 21 12.74 -10.90 8.45
N GLN A 22 11.96 -11.96 8.60
CA GLN A 22 12.47 -13.30 8.92
C GLN A 22 13.36 -13.88 7.81
N ALA A 23 12.89 -13.82 6.56
CA ALA A 23 13.64 -14.34 5.41
C ALA A 23 14.99 -13.63 5.21
N SER A 24 15.09 -12.38 5.65
CA SER A 24 16.32 -11.57 5.58
C SER A 24 17.23 -11.75 6.81
N ASN A 25 16.85 -12.60 7.77
CA ASN A 25 17.50 -12.74 9.09
C ASN A 25 17.64 -11.40 9.82
N GLN A 26 16.60 -10.58 9.77
CA GLN A 26 16.54 -9.27 10.42
C GLN A 26 15.59 -9.35 11.61
N GLN A 27 15.81 -8.51 12.63
CA GLN A 27 14.97 -8.50 13.83
C GLN A 27 13.86 -7.46 13.78
N MET A 28 14.16 -6.31 13.19
CA MET A 28 13.28 -5.15 13.23
C MET A 28 12.44 -5.10 11.95
N ILE A 29 11.13 -5.10 12.13
CA ILE A 29 10.18 -4.84 11.07
C ILE A 29 10.19 -3.32 10.86
N GLU A 30 11.01 -2.88 9.91
CA GLU A 30 11.11 -1.49 9.47
C GLU A 30 10.02 -1.09 8.48
N PRO A 31 9.73 0.22 8.32
CA PRO A 31 8.73 0.71 7.36
C PRO A 31 8.99 0.28 5.90
N ALA A 32 10.26 0.00 5.53
CA ALA A 32 10.57 -0.51 4.20
C ALA A 32 10.04 -1.94 3.98
N HIS A 33 10.06 -2.81 5.01
CA HIS A 33 9.41 -4.12 4.95
C HIS A 33 7.91 -3.99 4.76
N LEU A 34 7.30 -3.06 5.50
CA LEU A 34 5.87 -2.80 5.40
C LEU A 34 5.50 -2.26 4.01
N LEU A 35 6.27 -1.31 3.47
CA LEU A 35 6.09 -0.82 2.11
C LEU A 35 6.20 -1.97 1.09
N LYS A 36 7.22 -2.82 1.19
CA LYS A 36 7.37 -3.99 0.32
C LYS A 36 6.20 -4.97 0.46
N GLY A 37 5.75 -5.23 1.68
CA GLY A 37 4.58 -6.07 1.97
C GLY A 37 3.31 -5.54 1.30
N VAL A 38 3.06 -4.23 1.41
CA VAL A 38 1.95 -3.55 0.73
C VAL A 38 2.06 -3.66 -0.80
N MET A 39 3.26 -3.49 -1.36
CA MET A 39 3.48 -3.61 -2.80
C MET A 39 3.22 -5.02 -3.33
N LEU A 40 3.62 -6.06 -2.59
CA LEU A 40 3.44 -7.46 -2.98
C LEU A 40 2.01 -7.95 -2.83
N VAL A 41 1.32 -7.58 -1.74
CA VAL A 41 -0.05 -8.04 -1.46
C VAL A 41 -1.09 -7.23 -2.22
N GLY A 42 -0.82 -5.93 -2.37
CA GLY A 42 -1.73 -4.94 -2.91
C GLY A 42 -1.44 -4.57 -4.36
N GLU A 43 -0.84 -5.44 -5.17
CA GLU A 43 -0.33 -5.12 -6.52
C GLU A 43 -1.33 -4.30 -7.35
N ASN A 44 -2.63 -4.65 -7.36
CA ASN A 44 -3.63 -3.90 -8.11
C ASN A 44 -3.81 -2.44 -7.61
N VAL A 45 -3.82 -2.26 -6.28
CA VAL A 45 -3.95 -0.95 -5.63
C VAL A 45 -2.69 -0.12 -5.86
N THR A 46 -1.52 -0.69 -5.57
CA THR A 46 -0.24 0.02 -5.74
C THR A 46 0.07 0.30 -7.20
N HIS A 47 -0.24 -0.61 -8.13
CA HIS A 47 -0.09 -0.37 -9.57
C HIS A 47 -0.96 0.80 -10.03
N PHE A 48 -2.25 0.85 -9.66
CA PHE A 48 -3.11 1.97 -10.02
C PHE A 48 -2.56 3.30 -9.48
N LEU A 49 -2.25 3.35 -8.18
CA LEU A 49 -1.78 4.57 -7.53
C LEU A 49 -0.45 5.03 -8.12
N PHE A 50 0.53 4.14 -8.26
CA PHE A 50 1.87 4.49 -8.72
C PHE A 50 1.90 4.84 -10.21
N GLN A 51 1.13 4.13 -11.05
CA GLN A 51 0.98 4.49 -12.46
C GLN A 51 0.35 5.87 -12.62
N LYS A 52 -0.70 6.17 -11.84
CA LYS A 52 -1.35 7.50 -11.85
C LYS A 52 -0.39 8.61 -11.45
N LEU A 53 0.54 8.33 -10.56
CA LEU A 53 1.57 9.26 -10.08
C LEU A 53 2.82 9.32 -10.97
N GLY A 54 2.87 8.56 -12.07
CA GLY A 54 4.04 8.52 -12.96
C GLY A 54 5.28 7.86 -12.34
N VAL A 55 5.10 7.06 -11.29
CA VAL A 55 6.18 6.37 -10.58
C VAL A 55 6.70 5.21 -11.42
N ASN A 56 8.02 5.10 -11.56
CA ASN A 56 8.65 3.89 -12.08
C ASN A 56 8.64 2.81 -10.98
N VAL A 57 7.61 1.97 -10.97
CA VAL A 57 7.38 0.95 -9.94
C VAL A 57 8.57 0.00 -9.79
N ARG A 58 9.14 -0.48 -10.89
CA ARG A 58 10.30 -1.38 -10.86
C ARG A 58 11.51 -0.73 -10.20
N ASN A 59 11.75 0.54 -10.48
CA ASN A 59 12.84 1.27 -9.83
C ASN A 59 12.58 1.47 -8.34
N LEU A 60 11.34 1.83 -7.95
CA LEU A 60 10.97 1.94 -6.54
C LEU A 60 11.15 0.60 -5.81
N GLU A 61 10.67 -0.51 -6.37
CA GLU A 61 10.88 -1.86 -5.84
C GLU A 61 12.36 -2.16 -5.62
N ALA A 62 13.21 -1.93 -6.63
CA ALA A 62 14.65 -2.18 -6.51
C ALA A 62 15.30 -1.35 -5.40
N THR A 63 14.87 -0.10 -5.22
CA THR A 63 15.38 0.76 -4.15
C THR A 63 14.90 0.33 -2.76
N VAL A 64 13.67 -0.17 -2.66
CA VAL A 64 13.12 -0.73 -1.41
C VAL A 64 13.84 -2.03 -1.06
N ASP A 65 14.08 -2.90 -2.03
CA ASP A 65 14.81 -4.17 -1.81
C ASP A 65 16.23 -3.89 -1.33
N LYS A 66 16.93 -2.96 -1.98
CA LYS A 66 18.28 -2.54 -1.56
C LYS A 66 18.31 -1.95 -0.14
N GLU A 67 17.30 -1.18 0.23
CA GLU A 67 17.17 -0.63 1.59
C GLU A 67 16.98 -1.77 2.60
N ILE A 68 16.09 -2.72 2.34
CA ILE A 68 15.88 -3.90 3.20
C ILE A 68 17.18 -4.67 3.35
N GLU A 69 17.89 -4.96 2.25
CA GLU A 69 19.17 -5.69 2.29
C GLU A 69 20.24 -5.02 3.17
N SER A 70 20.15 -3.70 3.36
CA SER A 70 21.10 -2.92 4.17
C SER A 70 20.90 -3.06 5.67
N TYR A 71 19.73 -3.54 6.13
CA TYR A 71 19.45 -3.60 7.57
C TYR A 71 20.27 -4.68 8.29
N PRO A 72 20.61 -4.45 9.58
CA PRO A 72 21.39 -5.38 10.39
C PRO A 72 20.74 -6.76 10.47
N ARG A 73 21.56 -7.79 10.26
CA ARG A 73 21.15 -9.18 10.41
C ARG A 73 21.48 -9.66 11.82
N VAL A 74 20.58 -10.43 12.42
CA VAL A 74 20.76 -11.03 13.74
C VAL A 74 20.46 -12.52 13.70
N SER A 75 21.08 -13.26 14.62
CA SER A 75 20.77 -14.68 14.84
C SER A 75 19.83 -14.83 16.04
N GLY A 76 18.64 -15.39 15.80
CA GLY A 76 17.66 -15.69 16.85
C GLY A 76 16.80 -14.49 17.28
N GLY A 77 15.68 -14.81 17.93
CA GLY A 77 14.67 -13.84 18.35
C GLY A 77 13.52 -13.70 17.35
N ASP A 78 12.35 -13.33 17.86
CA ASP A 78 11.17 -13.07 17.04
C ASP A 78 11.23 -11.66 16.43
N PRO A 79 10.67 -11.45 15.23
CA PRO A 79 10.52 -10.12 14.64
C PRO A 79 9.79 -9.16 15.57
N MET A 80 10.31 -7.94 15.69
CA MET A 80 9.74 -6.87 16.52
C MET A 80 9.49 -5.63 15.69
N LEU A 81 8.43 -4.89 15.99
CA LEU A 81 8.16 -3.62 15.33
C LEU A 81 9.22 -2.58 15.71
N SER A 82 9.77 -1.88 14.71
CA SER A 82 10.57 -0.69 14.98
C SER A 82 9.69 0.44 15.54
N ARG A 83 10.33 1.45 16.14
CA ARG A 83 9.62 2.63 16.63
C ARG A 83 8.90 3.34 15.49
N GLU A 84 9.57 3.42 14.34
CA GLU A 84 9.08 4.02 13.12
C GLU A 84 7.88 3.25 12.56
N THR A 85 7.93 1.91 12.54
CA THR A 85 6.77 1.09 12.11
C THR A 85 5.60 1.20 13.09
N ASN A 86 5.86 1.27 14.40
CA ASN A 86 4.82 1.53 15.39
C ASN A 86 4.12 2.89 15.14
N ALA A 87 4.89 3.93 14.83
CA ALA A 87 4.35 5.25 14.49
C ALA A 87 3.52 5.20 13.20
N VAL A 88 3.96 4.44 12.19
CA VAL A 88 3.19 4.23 10.95
C VAL A 88 1.82 3.61 11.24
N PHE A 89 1.71 2.59 12.10
CA PHE A 89 0.42 1.97 12.41
C PHE A 89 -0.53 2.88 13.21
N GLN A 90 0.01 3.70 14.11
CA GLN A 90 -0.79 4.71 14.80
C GLN A 90 -1.32 5.73 13.79
N LYS A 91 -0.43 6.20 12.90
CA LYS A 91 -0.77 7.18 11.88
C LYS A 91 -1.75 6.65 10.83
N SER A 92 -1.68 5.37 10.47
CA SER A 92 -2.64 4.75 9.55
C SER A 92 -4.04 4.68 10.14
N THR A 93 -4.14 4.46 11.46
CA THR A 93 -5.41 4.53 12.19
C THR A 93 -5.96 5.96 12.18
N ASP A 94 -5.10 6.97 12.39
CA ASP A 94 -5.51 8.37 12.31
C ASP A 94 -6.02 8.75 10.91
N PHE A 95 -5.37 8.25 9.84
CA PHE A 95 -5.83 8.48 8.47
C PHE A 95 -7.18 7.83 8.22
N ALA A 96 -7.39 6.57 8.63
CA ALA A 96 -8.68 5.90 8.50
C ALA A 96 -9.80 6.70 9.18
N ASN A 97 -9.57 7.13 10.42
CA ASN A 97 -10.53 7.95 11.16
C ASN A 97 -10.82 9.29 10.47
N LYS A 98 -9.79 10.01 10.01
CA LYS A 98 -9.94 11.29 9.29
C LYS A 98 -10.70 11.12 7.97
N MET A 99 -10.52 9.98 7.31
CA MET A 99 -11.19 9.66 6.07
C MET A 99 -12.60 9.09 6.30
N GLY A 100 -13.02 8.87 7.55
CA GLY A 100 -14.34 8.35 7.90
C GLY A 100 -14.50 6.86 7.59
N ASP A 101 -13.39 6.12 7.62
CA ASP A 101 -13.33 4.70 7.32
C ASP A 101 -13.36 3.86 8.61
N GLN A 102 -13.97 2.68 8.55
CA GLN A 102 -14.07 1.77 9.71
C GLN A 102 -12.85 0.85 9.85
N PHE A 103 -12.14 0.59 8.74
CA PHE A 103 -10.98 -0.28 8.70
C PHE A 103 -9.74 0.43 8.13
N VAL A 104 -8.57 0.05 8.62
CA VAL A 104 -7.27 0.45 8.06
C VAL A 104 -7.01 -0.38 6.80
N SER A 105 -6.98 0.26 5.62
CA SER A 105 -6.64 -0.35 4.33
C SER A 105 -5.18 -0.13 3.96
N LEU A 106 -4.74 -0.71 2.84
CA LEU A 106 -3.39 -0.50 2.29
C LEU A 106 -3.12 0.99 2.00
N GLU A 107 -4.13 1.74 1.59
CA GLU A 107 -3.99 3.16 1.26
C GLU A 107 -3.68 4.00 2.51
N HIS A 108 -4.29 3.66 3.65
CA HIS A 108 -3.99 4.29 4.94
C HIS A 108 -2.56 3.98 5.38
N LEU A 109 -2.06 2.76 5.11
CA LEU A 109 -0.67 2.40 5.38
C LEU A 109 0.29 3.20 4.50
N LEU A 110 0.01 3.35 3.20
CA LEU A 110 0.85 4.16 2.30
C LEU A 110 0.88 5.63 2.71
N LEU A 111 -0.27 6.22 3.07
CA LEU A 111 -0.35 7.58 3.59
C LEU A 111 0.43 7.76 4.90
N ALA A 112 0.33 6.77 5.80
CA ALA A 112 1.08 6.79 7.04
C ALA A 112 2.60 6.71 6.81
N ILE A 113 3.05 5.76 5.99
CA ILE A 113 4.48 5.58 5.65
C ILE A 113 5.06 6.88 5.12
N ILE A 114 4.41 7.53 4.15
CA ILE A 114 4.95 8.76 3.53
C ILE A 114 4.89 9.97 4.47
N SER A 115 3.93 10.02 5.39
CA SER A 115 3.75 11.14 6.32
C SER A 115 4.78 11.15 7.46
N GLU A 116 5.29 9.98 7.84
CA GLU A 116 6.25 9.84 8.92
C GLU A 116 7.70 10.04 8.45
N LYS A 117 8.59 10.41 9.37
CA LYS A 117 10.03 10.56 9.08
C LYS A 117 10.73 9.20 9.21
N ASN A 118 10.83 8.49 8.09
CA ASN A 118 11.50 7.19 7.99
C ASN A 118 12.13 7.00 6.59
N THR A 119 12.95 5.97 6.39
CA THR A 119 13.62 5.77 5.10
C THR A 119 12.65 5.43 3.97
N ALA A 120 11.61 4.64 4.22
CA ALA A 120 10.60 4.30 3.20
C ALA A 120 9.87 5.55 2.67
N SER A 121 9.59 6.54 3.53
CA SER A 121 9.06 7.86 3.16
C SER A 121 10.00 8.57 2.18
N GLN A 122 11.31 8.54 2.42
CA GLN A 122 12.30 9.14 1.53
C GLN A 122 12.37 8.43 0.18
N LEU A 123 12.31 7.09 0.16
CA LEU A 123 12.25 6.31 -1.08
C LEU A 123 11.02 6.67 -1.91
N MET A 124 9.84 6.75 -1.27
CA MET A 124 8.60 7.18 -1.94
C MET A 124 8.72 8.61 -2.50
N LYS A 125 9.28 9.55 -1.72
CA LYS A 125 9.48 10.95 -2.14
C LYS A 125 10.46 11.07 -3.30
N ASN A 126 11.57 10.34 -3.25
CA ASN A 126 12.55 10.29 -4.34
C ASN A 126 11.97 9.68 -5.62
N ALA A 127 10.98 8.80 -5.49
CA ALA A 127 10.22 8.26 -6.62
C ALA A 127 9.13 9.21 -7.15
N GLY A 128 9.00 10.42 -6.59
CA GLY A 128 8.04 11.44 -7.03
C GLY A 128 6.69 11.41 -6.30
N ILE A 129 6.54 10.60 -5.25
CA ILE A 129 5.30 10.53 -4.47
C ILE A 129 5.34 11.62 -3.40
N SER A 130 4.29 12.42 -3.31
CA SER A 130 4.02 13.28 -2.15
C SER A 130 2.76 12.80 -1.44
N GLN A 131 2.60 13.15 -0.15
CA GLN A 131 1.39 12.80 0.58
C GLN A 131 0.13 13.36 -0.10
N ASN A 132 0.20 14.61 -0.61
CA ASN A 132 -0.93 15.26 -1.27
C ASN A 132 -1.30 14.56 -2.58
N THR A 133 -0.32 14.25 -3.43
CA THR A 133 -0.58 13.58 -4.70
C THR A 133 -1.07 12.15 -4.49
N LEU A 134 -0.53 11.44 -3.49
CA LEU A 134 -1.01 10.11 -3.09
C LEU A 134 -2.46 10.17 -2.60
N GLN A 135 -2.81 11.13 -1.76
CA GLN A 135 -4.19 11.32 -1.29
C GLN A 135 -5.15 11.58 -2.44
N SER A 136 -4.78 12.42 -3.41
CA SER A 136 -5.58 12.67 -4.60
C SER A 136 -5.79 11.39 -5.43
N ALA A 137 -4.73 10.60 -5.64
CA ALA A 137 -4.82 9.33 -6.37
C ALA A 137 -5.72 8.30 -5.65
N ILE A 138 -5.66 8.25 -4.31
CA ILE A 138 -6.55 7.40 -3.49
C ILE A 138 -8.01 7.82 -3.64
N ASN A 139 -8.30 9.12 -3.62
CA ASN A 139 -9.66 9.62 -3.80
C ASN A 139 -10.22 9.22 -5.18
N GLU A 140 -9.39 9.24 -6.22
CA GLU A 140 -9.77 8.77 -7.57
C GLU A 140 -9.98 7.26 -7.64
N LEU A 141 -9.13 6.47 -6.97
CA LEU A 141 -9.27 5.01 -6.89
C LEU A 141 -10.61 4.63 -6.25
N ARG A 142 -10.93 5.28 -5.13
CA ARG A 142 -12.11 4.96 -4.32
C ARG A 142 -13.41 5.51 -4.89
N LYS A 143 -13.37 6.57 -5.72
CA LYS A 143 -14.56 7.22 -6.29
C LYS A 143 -15.63 7.59 -5.24
N GLY A 144 -15.19 7.93 -4.02
CA GLY A 144 -16.08 8.27 -2.90
C GLY A 144 -16.45 7.11 -1.98
N GLU A 145 -16.12 5.87 -2.34
CA GLU A 145 -16.35 4.68 -1.50
C GLU A 145 -15.54 4.75 -0.19
N LYS A 146 -16.12 4.20 0.87
CA LYS A 146 -15.53 4.10 2.21
C LYS A 146 -15.10 2.67 2.52
N VAL A 147 -14.07 2.51 3.36
CA VAL A 147 -13.59 1.21 3.82
C VAL A 147 -14.43 0.78 5.03
N THR A 148 -15.63 0.29 4.78
CA THR A 148 -16.62 -0.13 5.80
C THR A 148 -16.67 -1.64 6.01
N SER A 149 -15.84 -2.41 5.32
CA SER A 149 -15.69 -3.86 5.50
C SER A 149 -14.24 -4.28 5.38
N GLN A 150 -13.89 -5.45 5.94
CA GLN A 150 -12.54 -5.99 5.86
C GLN A 150 -12.12 -6.38 4.43
N SER A 151 -13.07 -6.59 3.51
CA SER A 151 -12.82 -6.93 2.10
C SER A 151 -13.06 -5.77 1.12
N ALA A 152 -13.17 -4.53 1.61
CA ALA A 152 -13.54 -3.37 0.78
C ALA A 152 -12.63 -3.21 -0.46
N GLU A 153 -11.34 -3.49 -0.33
CA GLU A 153 -10.35 -3.37 -1.40
C GLU A 153 -10.58 -4.35 -2.57
N ASP A 154 -11.24 -5.49 -2.34
CA ASP A 154 -11.56 -6.45 -3.41
C ASP A 154 -12.61 -5.92 -4.40
N THR A 155 -13.38 -4.92 -3.97
CA THR A 155 -14.40 -4.27 -4.80
C THR A 155 -13.80 -3.19 -5.71
N TYR A 156 -12.56 -2.76 -5.43
CA TYR A 156 -11.90 -1.72 -6.21
C TYR A 156 -11.74 -2.19 -7.65
N GLN A 157 -12.24 -1.37 -8.58
CA GLN A 157 -12.22 -1.64 -10.02
C GLN A 157 -12.91 -2.95 -10.44
N SER A 158 -13.84 -3.49 -9.65
CA SER A 158 -14.61 -4.70 -9.99
C SER A 158 -15.29 -4.61 -11.38
N LEU A 159 -15.72 -3.43 -11.82
CA LEU A 159 -16.20 -3.21 -13.20
C LEU A 159 -15.10 -3.35 -14.26
N GLY A 160 -13.86 -2.91 -14.00
CA GLY A 160 -12.75 -3.11 -14.94
C GLY A 160 -12.23 -4.55 -14.93
N LYS A 161 -12.36 -5.25 -13.80
CA LYS A 161 -11.89 -6.63 -13.60
C LYS A 161 -12.87 -7.67 -14.13
N TYR A 162 -14.17 -7.44 -14.00
CA TYR A 162 -15.21 -8.42 -14.30
C TYR A 162 -16.27 -7.96 -15.32
N ALA A 163 -16.22 -6.72 -15.79
CA ALA A 163 -17.13 -6.24 -16.81
C ALA A 163 -16.37 -5.65 -18.01
N VAL A 164 -17.02 -5.69 -19.18
CA VAL A 164 -16.51 -5.03 -20.38
C VAL A 164 -17.17 -3.66 -20.48
N ASN A 165 -16.37 -2.60 -20.50
CA ASN A 165 -16.89 -1.24 -20.69
C ASN A 165 -17.29 -1.02 -22.16
N LEU A 166 -18.57 -1.24 -22.47
CA LEU A 166 -19.11 -1.08 -23.83
C LEU A 166 -19.09 0.38 -24.31
N ASN A 167 -19.24 1.36 -23.41
CA ASN A 167 -19.16 2.78 -23.79
C ASN A 167 -17.76 3.14 -24.28
N ASP A 168 -16.74 2.62 -23.62
CA ASP A 168 -15.35 2.84 -24.01
C ASP A 168 -15.00 2.10 -25.31
N ARG A 169 -15.56 0.91 -25.53
CA ARG A 169 -15.47 0.21 -26.83
C ARG A 169 -16.16 0.97 -27.95
N ALA A 170 -17.32 1.57 -27.68
CA ALA A 170 -18.06 2.37 -28.67
C ALA A 170 -17.25 3.60 -29.08
N ARG A 171 -16.70 4.34 -28.10
CA ARG A 171 -15.83 5.50 -28.36
C ARG A 171 -14.59 5.14 -29.18
N ASN A 172 -14.03 3.97 -28.95
CA ASN A 172 -12.84 3.48 -29.66
C ASN A 172 -13.17 2.73 -30.96
N GLY A 173 -14.42 2.76 -31.44
CA GLY A 173 -14.83 2.08 -32.69
C GLY A 173 -14.70 0.55 -32.65
N LYS A 174 -14.67 -0.05 -31.44
CA LYS A 174 -14.52 -1.50 -31.21
C LYS A 174 -15.85 -2.22 -30.97
N LEU A 175 -16.96 -1.61 -31.39
CA LEU A 175 -18.29 -2.19 -31.40
C LEU A 175 -18.79 -2.18 -32.84
N ASP A 176 -19.24 -3.34 -33.31
CA ASP A 176 -19.90 -3.41 -34.62
C ASP A 176 -21.22 -2.62 -34.60
N PRO A 177 -21.57 -1.94 -35.70
CA PRO A 177 -22.85 -1.27 -35.83
C PRO A 177 -23.99 -2.29 -35.70
N VAL A 178 -25.04 -1.92 -34.96
CA VAL A 178 -26.27 -2.71 -34.78
C VAL A 178 -27.27 -2.38 -35.87
#